data_AF-A0A368FT36-F1
#
_entry.id   AF-A0A368FT36-F1
#
_cell.length_a   1.000
_cell.length_b   1.000
_cell.length_c   1.000
_cell.angle_alpha   90.00
_cell.angle_beta   90.00
_cell.angle_gamma   90.00
#
_symmetry.space_group_name_H-M   'P 1'
#
loop_
_entity.id
_entity.type
_entity.pdbx_description
1 polymer ?
#
loop_
_entity_poly.entity_id
_entity_poly.type
_entity_poly.pdbx_seq_one_letter_code
_entity_poly.pdbx_strand_id
1 'polypeptide(L)'
;MDDDAIKILDQIHEVLSTKAPEAVPLLDKFVSKFPSLSAEIVEAEKRPRSVVIYGVPEADSKLSATSRQAHTENFVSGILDALDVEMRPVELSRMGRTVCVTYPAKNVYVRKSMTTEEREEYRDAKNHA
;
A
#
# COMPACT_ATOMS: atom_id res chain seq x y z
N MET A 1 17.72 4.23 1.46
CA MET A 1 18.08 5.32 0.54
C MET A 1 19.45 4.99 -0.01
N ASP A 2 19.68 5.25 -1.29
CA ASP A 2 20.96 5.00 -1.92
C ASP A 2 22.05 5.86 -1.26
N ASP A 3 23.26 5.30 -1.08
CA ASP A 3 24.36 5.96 -0.36
C ASP A 3 24.79 7.28 -1.06
N ASP A 4 24.59 7.32 -2.38
CA ASP A 4 24.84 8.51 -3.20
C ASP A 4 23.79 9.60 -3.00
N ALA A 5 22.53 9.25 -2.72
CA ALA A 5 21.48 10.23 -2.45
C ALA A 5 21.71 10.96 -1.11
N ILE A 6 22.25 10.25 -0.12
CA ILE A 6 22.61 10.83 1.19
C ILE A 6 23.77 11.83 1.01
N LYS A 7 24.81 11.46 0.26
CA LYS A 7 25.93 12.35 -0.05
C LYS A 7 25.50 13.64 -0.77
N ILE A 8 24.56 13.54 -1.71
CA ILE A 8 24.03 14.72 -2.41
C ILE A 8 23.26 15.62 -1.44
N LEU A 9 22.47 15.04 -0.54
CA LEU A 9 21.72 15.81 0.46
C LEU A 9 22.66 16.58 1.40
N ASP A 10 23.74 15.93 1.85
CA ASP A 10 24.76 16.55 2.69
C ASP A 10 25.46 17.72 1.96
N GLN A 11 25.79 17.54 0.68
CA GLN A 11 26.36 18.61 -0.14
C GLN A 11 25.40 19.80 -0.30
N ILE A 12 24.11 19.55 -0.51
CA ILE A 12 23.09 20.61 -0.59
C ILE A 12 23.01 21.36 0.74
N HIS A 13 23.00 20.64 1.87
CA HIS A 13 22.95 21.23 3.20
C HIS A 13 24.18 22.11 3.48
N GLU A 14 25.38 21.65 3.12
CA GLU A 14 26.63 22.40 3.28
C GLU A 14 26.65 23.70 2.44
N VAL A 15 26.21 23.61 1.17
CA VAL A 15 26.12 24.78 0.29
C VAL A 15 25.13 25.81 0.82
N LEU A 16 23.96 25.36 1.27
CA LEU A 16 22.94 26.27 1.82
C LEU A 16 23.38 26.88 3.15
N SER A 17 24.04 26.12 4.03
CA SER A 17 24.59 26.66 5.28
C SER A 17 25.59 27.79 5.05
N THR A 18 26.34 27.70 3.93
CA THR A 18 27.37 28.69 3.58
C THR A 18 26.81 29.88 2.81
N LYS A 19 25.84 29.65 1.91
CA LYS A 19 25.39 30.67 0.93
C LYS A 19 24.02 31.26 1.20
N ALA A 20 23.13 30.54 1.89
CA ALA A 20 21.75 30.93 2.15
C ALA A 20 21.20 30.20 3.39
N PRO A 21 21.70 30.54 4.60
CA PRO A 21 21.33 29.84 5.83
C PRO A 21 19.83 29.94 6.14
N GLU A 22 19.13 30.98 5.66
CA GLU A 22 17.68 31.13 5.75
C GLU A 22 16.90 30.05 4.99
N ALA A 23 17.52 29.37 4.03
CA ALA A 23 16.91 28.28 3.27
C ALA A 23 17.05 26.91 3.96
N VAL A 24 17.93 26.76 4.95
CA VAL A 24 18.12 25.50 5.69
C VAL A 24 16.83 25.02 6.38
N PRO A 25 16.06 25.87 7.10
CA PRO A 25 14.78 25.46 7.69
C PRO A 25 13.74 25.06 6.64
N LEU A 26 13.81 25.63 5.43
CA LEU A 26 12.92 25.26 4.32
C LEU A 26 13.30 23.88 3.76
N LEU A 27 14.60 23.58 3.68
CA LEU A 27 15.09 22.26 3.29
C LEU A 27 14.64 21.20 4.30
N ASP A 28 14.80 21.42 5.61
CA ASP A 28 14.36 20.47 6.65
C ASP A 28 12.85 20.24 6.61
N LYS A 29 12.08 21.32 6.38
CA LYS A 29 10.63 21.24 6.20
C LYS A 29 10.25 20.50 4.92
N PHE A 30 11.06 20.55 3.88
CA PHE A 30 10.87 19.76 2.68
C PHE A 30 11.23 18.29 2.91
N VAL A 31 12.35 18.04 3.60
CA VAL A 31 12.82 16.69 3.90
C VAL A 31 11.83 15.93 4.77
N SER A 32 11.27 16.59 5.77
CA SER A 32 10.20 16.03 6.62
C SER A 32 8.91 15.67 5.85
N LYS A 33 8.72 16.19 4.63
CA LYS A 33 7.60 15.83 3.75
C LYS A 33 7.94 14.70 2.75
N PHE A 34 9.19 14.29 2.61
CA PHE A 34 9.56 13.17 1.73
C PHE A 34 8.83 11.87 2.08
N PRO A 35 8.65 11.48 3.35
CA PRO A 35 7.91 10.26 3.68
C PRO A 35 6.50 10.26 3.07
N SER A 36 5.78 11.38 3.14
CA SER A 36 4.45 11.52 2.53
C SER A 36 4.47 11.52 0.99
N LEU A 37 5.46 12.19 0.37
CA LEU A 37 5.60 12.23 -1.09
C LEU A 37 5.99 10.85 -1.65
N SER A 38 6.90 10.16 -0.95
CA SER A 38 7.35 8.82 -1.33
C SER A 38 6.24 7.79 -1.17
N ALA A 39 5.35 7.92 -0.18
CA ALA A 39 4.23 7.01 0.00
C ALA A 39 3.31 7.00 -1.22
N GLU A 40 2.97 8.17 -1.78
CA GLU A 40 2.12 8.27 -2.96
C GLU A 40 2.79 7.64 -4.20
N ILE A 41 4.07 7.91 -4.40
CA ILE A 41 4.85 7.34 -5.51
C ILE A 41 4.93 5.81 -5.39
N VAL A 42 5.27 5.31 -4.20
CA VAL A 42 5.36 3.87 -3.91
C VAL A 42 3.99 3.21 -4.09
N GLU A 43 2.92 3.83 -3.62
CA GLU A 43 1.56 3.32 -3.81
C GLU A 43 1.14 3.34 -5.29
N ALA A 44 1.49 4.36 -6.05
CA ALA A 44 1.25 4.43 -7.49
C ALA A 44 2.00 3.33 -8.27
N GLU A 45 3.22 2.99 -7.84
CA GLU A 45 3.99 1.89 -8.41
C GLU A 45 3.42 0.51 -8.02
N LYS A 46 3.01 0.34 -6.76
CA LYS A 46 2.47 -0.93 -6.25
C LYS A 46 1.08 -1.23 -6.79
N ARG A 47 0.18 -0.24 -6.83
CA ARG A 47 -1.24 -0.38 -7.18
C ARG A 47 -1.54 -1.16 -8.46
N PRO A 48 -0.91 -0.90 -9.63
CA PRO A 48 -1.22 -1.63 -10.86
C PRO A 48 -0.89 -3.14 -10.77
N ARG A 49 -0.03 -3.52 -9.82
CA ARG A 49 0.44 -4.90 -9.56
C ARG A 49 -0.29 -5.55 -8.39
N SER A 50 -1.18 -4.81 -7.73
CA SER A 50 -1.87 -5.23 -6.52
C SER A 50 -3.32 -5.58 -6.79
N VAL A 51 -3.80 -6.61 -6.10
CA VAL A 51 -5.20 -7.06 -6.12
C VAL A 51 -5.82 -6.96 -4.74
N VAL A 52 -7.13 -6.75 -4.70
CA VAL A 52 -7.93 -6.75 -3.48
C VAL A 52 -8.81 -7.98 -3.48
N ILE A 53 -8.68 -8.80 -2.42
CA ILE A 53 -9.45 -10.02 -2.22
C ILE A 53 -10.48 -9.79 -1.12
N TYR A 54 -11.76 -10.01 -1.43
CA TYR A 54 -12.89 -9.92 -0.51
C TYR A 54 -13.38 -11.30 -0.12
N GLY A 55 -13.99 -11.40 1.07
CA GLY A 55 -14.61 -12.64 1.56
C GLY A 55 -13.64 -13.60 2.24
N VAL A 56 -12.38 -13.20 2.48
CA VAL A 56 -11.41 -14.03 3.20
C VAL A 56 -11.68 -13.94 4.71
N PRO A 57 -11.94 -15.06 5.42
CA PRO A 57 -12.18 -15.07 6.86
C PRO A 57 -11.05 -14.38 7.65
N GLU A 58 -11.41 -13.65 8.70
CA GLU A 58 -10.43 -13.06 9.61
C GLU A 58 -9.98 -14.07 10.66
N ALA A 59 -8.69 -14.01 11.03
CA ALA A 59 -8.17 -14.80 12.13
C ALA A 59 -8.74 -14.32 13.47
N ASP A 60 -8.86 -15.22 14.45
CA ASP A 60 -9.29 -14.84 15.80
C ASP A 60 -8.36 -13.75 16.39
N SER A 61 -8.98 -12.69 16.91
CA SER A 61 -8.30 -11.54 17.50
C SER A 61 -7.46 -11.90 18.72
N LYS A 62 -7.76 -13.02 19.38
CA LYS A 62 -7.01 -13.56 20.52
C LYS A 62 -5.68 -14.19 20.15
N LEU A 63 -5.47 -14.53 18.87
CA LEU A 63 -4.22 -15.12 18.40
C LEU A 63 -3.09 -14.09 18.40
N SER A 64 -1.85 -14.58 18.48
CA SER A 64 -0.66 -13.73 18.33
C SER A 64 -0.61 -13.05 16.96
N ALA A 65 0.09 -11.91 16.86
CA ALA A 65 0.24 -11.20 15.58
C ALA A 65 0.81 -12.10 14.48
N THR A 66 1.83 -12.90 14.81
CA THR A 66 2.45 -13.87 13.89
C THR A 66 1.45 -14.93 13.42
N SER A 67 0.64 -15.48 14.32
CA SER A 67 -0.36 -16.48 13.97
C SER A 67 -1.46 -15.90 13.07
N ARG A 68 -1.90 -14.67 13.30
CA ARG A 68 -2.89 -13.99 12.45
C ARG A 68 -2.35 -13.67 11.05
N GLN A 69 -1.07 -13.31 10.99
CA GLN A 69 -0.37 -13.09 9.73
C GLN A 69 -0.27 -14.40 8.93
N ALA A 70 0.27 -15.46 9.55
CA ALA A 70 0.39 -16.78 8.92
C ALA A 70 -0.96 -17.34 8.45
N HIS A 71 -2.02 -17.16 9.25
CA HIS A 71 -3.39 -17.49 8.83
C HIS A 71 -3.76 -16.79 7.52
N THR A 72 -3.53 -15.49 7.42
CA THR A 72 -3.87 -14.74 6.20
C THR A 72 -3.03 -15.18 5.00
N GLU A 73 -1.73 -15.37 5.19
CA GLU A 73 -0.82 -15.84 4.14
C GLU A 73 -1.23 -17.22 3.61
N ASN A 74 -1.56 -18.16 4.51
CA ASN A 74 -2.01 -19.50 4.13
C ASN A 74 -3.33 -19.46 3.35
N PHE A 75 -4.29 -18.63 3.76
CA PHE A 75 -5.55 -18.48 3.04
C PHE A 75 -5.35 -17.89 1.64
N VAL A 76 -4.48 -16.90 1.48
CA VAL A 76 -4.18 -16.32 0.16
C VAL A 76 -3.41 -17.30 -0.70
N SER A 77 -2.47 -18.06 -0.14
CA SER A 77 -1.78 -19.14 -0.86
C SER A 77 -2.79 -20.14 -1.42
N GLY A 78 -3.73 -20.61 -0.60
CA GLY A 78 -4.75 -21.56 -1.08
C GLY A 78 -5.65 -20.99 -2.18
N ILE A 79 -5.91 -19.68 -2.19
CA ILE A 79 -6.63 -19.03 -3.29
C ILE A 79 -5.78 -19.01 -4.56
N LEU A 80 -4.49 -18.68 -4.46
CA LEU A 80 -3.58 -18.67 -5.61
C LEU A 80 -3.38 -20.08 -6.18
N ASP A 81 -3.25 -21.08 -5.32
CA ASP A 81 -3.16 -22.50 -5.70
C ASP A 81 -4.44 -22.96 -6.42
N ALA A 82 -5.62 -22.56 -5.94
CA ALA A 82 -6.90 -22.88 -6.58
C ALA A 82 -7.08 -22.20 -7.95
N LEU A 83 -6.38 -21.07 -8.18
CA LEU A 83 -6.36 -20.34 -9.44
C LEU A 83 -5.20 -20.77 -10.36
N ASP A 84 -4.39 -21.75 -9.94
CA ASP A 84 -3.19 -22.21 -10.65
C ASP A 84 -2.19 -21.07 -10.96
N VAL A 85 -2.01 -20.16 -9.99
CA VAL A 85 -1.11 -19.01 -10.12
C VAL A 85 0.19 -19.27 -9.38
N GLU A 86 1.26 -19.54 -10.13
CA GLU A 86 2.61 -19.73 -9.61
C GLU A 86 3.28 -18.40 -9.24
N MET A 87 2.88 -17.80 -8.11
CA MET A 87 3.52 -16.57 -7.64
C MET A 87 3.60 -16.45 -6.12
N ARG A 88 4.58 -15.68 -5.65
CA ARG A 88 4.68 -15.25 -4.26
C ARG A 88 4.35 -13.76 -4.14
N PRO A 89 3.31 -13.36 -3.40
CA PRO A 89 3.04 -11.95 -3.13
C PRO A 89 4.22 -11.27 -2.44
N VAL A 90 4.55 -10.04 -2.85
CA VAL A 90 5.64 -9.25 -2.25
C VAL A 90 5.22 -8.71 -0.87
N GLU A 91 3.98 -8.23 -0.78
CA GLU A 91 3.40 -7.71 0.45
C GLU A 91 1.97 -8.21 0.57
N LEU A 92 1.58 -8.55 1.80
CA LEU A 92 0.24 -8.99 2.12
C LEU A 92 -0.22 -8.26 3.38
N SER A 93 -1.33 -7.56 3.26
CA SER A 93 -1.93 -6.86 4.38
C SER A 93 -3.45 -6.96 4.34
N ARG A 94 -4.07 -6.94 5.53
CA ARG A 94 -5.52 -6.76 5.65
C ARG A 94 -5.84 -5.28 5.53
N MET A 95 -6.88 -4.96 4.76
CA MET A 95 -7.46 -3.62 4.81
C MET A 95 -7.91 -3.35 6.26
N GLY A 96 -7.52 -2.21 6.82
CA GLY A 96 -7.96 -1.80 8.16
C GLY A 96 -9.49 -1.66 8.23
N ARG A 97 -10.04 -1.36 9.43
CA ARG A 97 -11.48 -1.07 9.56
C ARG A 97 -11.85 0.16 8.74
N THR A 98 -12.36 -0.06 7.55
CA THR A 98 -13.13 0.91 6.77
C THR A 98 -14.53 0.34 6.62
N VAL A 99 -15.54 1.18 6.84
CA VAL A 99 -16.98 0.86 6.92
C VAL A 99 -17.34 -0.31 6.00
N CYS A 100 -17.79 -1.40 6.63
CA CYS A 100 -18.11 -2.66 5.97
C CYS A 100 -19.24 -2.46 4.95
N VAL A 101 -18.91 -2.61 3.67
CA VAL A 101 -19.89 -3.10 2.70
C VAL A 101 -20.00 -4.60 2.95
N THR A 102 -21.11 -5.02 3.54
CA THR A 102 -21.39 -6.43 3.84
C THR A 102 -21.66 -7.18 2.53
N TYR A 103 -20.66 -7.89 2.02
CA TYR A 103 -20.89 -8.92 1.01
C TYR A 103 -21.28 -10.23 1.72
N PRO A 104 -22.25 -11.00 1.20
CA PRO A 104 -22.56 -12.30 1.77
C PRO A 104 -21.29 -13.15 1.73
N ALA A 105 -20.84 -13.60 2.92
CA ALA A 105 -19.55 -14.27 3.17
C ALA A 105 -19.38 -15.64 2.48
N LYS A 106 -20.21 -15.97 1.49
CA LYS A 106 -20.22 -17.27 0.82
C LYS A 106 -19.29 -17.33 -0.39
N ASN A 107 -18.87 -16.19 -0.94
CA ASN A 107 -18.04 -16.14 -2.14
C ASN A 107 -16.81 -15.25 -1.93
N VAL A 108 -15.68 -15.70 -2.48
CA VAL A 108 -14.45 -14.91 -2.58
C VAL A 108 -14.50 -14.09 -3.88
N TYR A 109 -14.15 -12.81 -3.80
CA TYR A 109 -14.12 -11.92 -4.96
C TYR A 109 -12.75 -11.26 -5.08
N VAL A 110 -12.18 -11.28 -6.28
CA VAL A 110 -10.89 -10.63 -6.58
C VAL A 110 -11.15 -9.45 -7.51
N ARG A 111 -10.55 -8.30 -7.20
CA ARG A 111 -10.56 -7.12 -8.08
C ARG A 111 -9.19 -6.45 -8.11
N LYS A 112 -8.96 -5.60 -9.11
CA LYS A 112 -7.77 -4.74 -9.17
C LYS A 112 -7.79 -3.72 -8.01
N SER A 113 -6.62 -3.38 -7.50
CA SER A 113 -6.47 -2.21 -6.62
C SER A 113 -6.65 -0.94 -7.44
N MET A 114 -7.47 0.00 -6.94
CA MET A 114 -7.89 1.21 -7.65
C MET A 114 -7.94 2.37 -6.67
N THR A 115 -7.70 3.59 -7.17
CA THR A 115 -7.91 4.84 -6.41
C THR A 115 -9.37 5.01 -6.03
N THR A 116 -9.67 5.99 -5.18
CA THR A 116 -11.06 6.31 -4.81
C THR A 116 -11.85 6.78 -6.02
N GLU A 117 -11.25 7.65 -6.85
CA GLU A 117 -11.84 8.20 -8.07
C GLU A 117 -12.15 7.09 -9.09
N GLU A 118 -11.15 6.27 -9.43
CA GLU A 118 -11.34 5.13 -10.36
C GLU A 118 -12.42 4.15 -9.87
N ARG A 119 -12.56 3.99 -8.55
CA ARG A 119 -13.56 3.12 -7.95
C ARG A 119 -14.98 3.69 -8.04
N GLU A 120 -15.12 5.00 -7.94
CA GLU A 120 -16.39 5.70 -8.15
C GLU A 120 -16.81 5.58 -9.61
N GLU A 121 -15.90 5.84 -10.54
CA GLU A 121 -16.15 5.66 -11.98
C GLU A 121 -16.57 4.22 -12.31
N TYR A 122 -15.87 3.22 -11.77
CA TYR A 122 -16.22 1.81 -11.96
C TYR A 122 -17.61 1.46 -11.41
N ARG A 123 -17.99 2.07 -10.28
CA ARG A 123 -19.32 1.89 -9.68
C ARG A 123 -20.39 2.51 -10.57
N ASP A 124 -20.14 3.71 -11.08
CA ASP A 124 -21.07 4.43 -11.93
C ASP A 124 -21.26 3.72 -13.27
N ALA A 125 -20.16 3.26 -13.89
CA ALA A 125 -20.23 2.45 -15.10
C ALA A 125 -21.06 1.17 -14.92
N LYS A 126 -20.93 0.51 -13.76
CA LYS A 126 -21.72 -0.69 -13.44
C LYS A 126 -23.20 -0.39 -13.17
N ASN A 127 -23.53 0.77 -12.61
CA ASN A 127 -24.90 1.14 -12.31
C ASN A 127 -25.71 1.60 -13.54
N HIS A 128 -25.02 1.99 -14.62
CA HIS A 128 -25.61 2.47 -15.87
C HIS A 128 -25.56 1.44 -17.02
N ALA A 129 -25.11 0.21 -16.73
CA ALA A 129 -25.07 -0.92 -17.67
C ALA A 129 -26.18 -1.93 -17.38
#